data_AF-A0A658NLG0-F1
#
_entry.id   AF-A0A658NLG0-F1
#
_cell.length_a   1.000
_cell.length_b   1.000
_cell.length_c   1.000
_cell.angle_alpha   90.00
_cell.angle_beta   90.00
_cell.angle_gamma   90.00
#
_symmetry.space_group_name_H-M   'P 1'
#
loop_
_entity.id
_entity.type
_entity.pdbx_description
1 polymer ?
#
loop_
_entity_poly.entity_id
_entity_poly.type
_entity_poly.pdbx_seq_one_letter_code
_entity_poly.pdbx_strand_id
1 'polypeptide(L)'
;KLGAHLRVKESVMGVNFTLWAPNASRVSVVGTFNQWDGRRHPMERHASGVWELFVPGLGLGELYKYEIRNAEGAVFLKTDPLAFQ
;
A
#
# COMPACT_ATOMS: atom_id res chain seq x y z
N LYS A 1 10.08 -2.55 -7.77
CA LYS A 1 10.62 -2.77 -6.40
C LYS A 1 9.43 -3.02 -5.50
N LEU A 2 9.51 -3.99 -4.57
CA LEU A 2 8.48 -4.24 -3.55
C LEU A 2 8.74 -3.37 -2.30
N GLY A 3 7.70 -3.08 -1.54
CA GLY A 3 7.75 -2.28 -0.31
C GLY A 3 7.35 -0.82 -0.50
N ALA A 4 7.64 0.01 0.50
CA ALA A 4 7.44 1.46 0.44
C ALA A 4 8.72 2.19 0.00
N HIS A 5 8.62 3.04 -1.03
CA HIS A 5 9.74 3.81 -1.57
C HIS A 5 9.36 5.26 -1.76
N LEU A 6 10.13 6.19 -1.20
CA LEU A 6 10.03 7.60 -1.57
C LEU A 6 10.26 7.77 -3.07
N ARG A 7 9.40 8.54 -3.73
CA ARG A 7 9.50 8.84 -5.16
C ARG A 7 8.93 10.21 -5.47
N VAL A 8 9.50 10.87 -6.48
CA VAL A 8 8.88 12.01 -7.14
C VAL A 8 8.12 11.50 -8.36
N LYS A 9 6.81 11.73 -8.42
CA LYS A 9 5.97 11.46 -9.59
C LYS A 9 5.34 12.76 -10.04
N GLU A 10 5.56 13.15 -11.30
CA GLU A 10 5.00 14.39 -11.88
C GLU A 10 5.29 15.64 -11.03
N SER A 11 6.53 15.77 -10.55
CA SER A 11 7.00 16.85 -9.65
C SER A 11 6.40 16.87 -8.24
N VAL A 12 5.63 15.84 -7.85
CA VAL A 12 5.09 15.68 -6.50
C VAL A 12 5.87 14.61 -5.74
N MET A 13 6.37 14.96 -4.55
CA MET A 13 6.96 13.98 -3.63
C MET A 13 5.88 13.12 -2.99
N GLY A 14 6.17 11.84 -2.81
CA GLY A 14 5.30 10.93 -2.08
C GLY A 14 5.94 9.56 -1.88
N VAL A 15 5.13 8.60 -1.45
CA VAL A 15 5.56 7.21 -1.26
C VAL A 15 4.84 6.32 -2.26
N ASN A 16 5.61 5.50 -2.96
CA ASN A 16 5.12 4.43 -3.81
C ASN A 16 5.14 3.13 -3.02
N PHE A 17 3.96 2.57 -2.78
CA PHE A 17 3.76 1.30 -2.10
C PHE A 17 3.57 0.19 -3.12
N THR A 18 4.24 -0.93 -2.91
CA THR A 18 4.11 -2.10 -3.77
C THR A 18 4.10 -3.39 -2.96
N LEU A 19 3.13 -4.26 -3.23
CA LEU A 19 2.97 -5.53 -2.53
C LEU A 19 2.71 -6.66 -3.52
N TRP A 20 3.43 -7.77 -3.40
CA TRP A 20 3.07 -9.00 -4.10
C TRP A 20 2.02 -9.75 -3.29
N ALA A 21 0.80 -9.84 -3.82
CA ALA A 21 -0.33 -10.51 -3.19
C ALA A 21 -1.28 -11.04 -4.27
N PRO A 22 -0.87 -12.07 -5.04
CA PRO A 22 -1.57 -12.50 -6.25
C PRO A 22 -2.99 -13.01 -5.99
N ASN A 23 -3.22 -13.58 -4.78
CA ASN A 23 -4.48 -14.18 -4.35
C ASN A 23 -5.39 -13.20 -3.57
N ALA A 24 -4.96 -11.94 -3.39
CA ALA A 24 -5.82 -10.94 -2.77
C ALA A 24 -6.93 -10.52 -3.74
N SER A 25 -8.12 -10.26 -3.20
CA SER A 25 -9.23 -9.64 -3.95
C SER A 25 -9.18 -8.11 -3.87
N ARG A 26 -8.59 -7.56 -2.80
CA ARG A 26 -8.30 -6.14 -2.62
C ARG A 26 -7.06 -5.97 -1.76
N VAL A 27 -6.26 -4.97 -2.06
CA VAL A 27 -5.22 -4.46 -1.17
C VAL A 27 -5.40 -2.96 -1.03
N SER A 28 -5.27 -2.44 0.19
CA SER A 28 -5.23 -1.01 0.48
C SER A 28 -4.06 -0.68 1.38
N VAL A 29 -3.56 0.56 1.31
CA VAL A 29 -2.60 1.07 2.29
C VAL A 29 -3.38 1.77 3.40
N VAL A 30 -3.13 1.41 4.65
CA VAL A 30 -3.76 2.03 5.83
C VAL A 30 -2.71 2.57 6.77
N GLY A 31 -2.96 3.72 7.39
CA GLY A 31 -2.02 4.35 8.29
C GLY A 31 -2.59 5.58 8.98
N THR A 32 -1.72 6.28 9.71
CA THR A 32 -2.06 7.55 10.40
C THR A 32 -2.66 8.58 9.44
N PHE A 33 -2.05 8.75 8.26
CA PHE A 33 -2.46 9.69 7.22
C PHE A 33 -3.89 9.47 6.68
N ASN A 34 -4.49 8.30 6.89
CA ASN A 34 -5.83 7.99 6.42
C ASN A 34 -6.77 7.44 7.51
N GLN A 35 -6.42 7.68 8.78
CA GLN A 35 -7.20 7.24 9.95
C GLN A 35 -7.42 5.71 9.96
N TRP A 36 -6.48 4.95 9.41
CA TRP A 36 -6.58 3.50 9.27
C TRP A 36 -7.78 3.01 8.45
N ASP A 37 -8.32 3.85 7.55
CA ASP A 37 -9.49 3.53 6.72
C ASP A 37 -9.07 2.98 5.34
N GLY A 38 -9.18 1.67 5.16
CA GLY A 38 -8.83 0.95 3.92
C GLY A 38 -9.66 1.29 2.69
N ARG A 39 -10.71 2.10 2.83
CA ARG A 39 -11.50 2.60 1.69
C ARG A 39 -10.87 3.82 1.03
N ARG A 40 -9.97 4.52 1.72
CA ARG A 40 -9.40 5.80 1.25
C ARG A 40 -8.24 5.64 0.28
N HIS A 41 -7.49 4.54 0.40
CA HIS A 41 -6.26 4.31 -0.37
C HIS A 41 -6.19 2.87 -0.91
N PRO A 42 -7.15 2.45 -1.78
CA PRO A 42 -7.07 1.17 -2.47
C PRO A 42 -5.90 1.14 -3.46
N MET A 43 -5.24 0.00 -3.58
CA MET A 43 -4.14 -0.23 -4.53
C MET A 43 -4.66 -0.78 -5.86
N GLU A 44 -3.93 -0.51 -6.93
CA GLU A 44 -4.19 -1.04 -8.26
C GLU A 44 -3.49 -2.40 -8.45
N ARG A 45 -4.19 -3.38 -9.00
CA ARG A 45 -3.65 -4.73 -9.27
C ARG A 45 -3.12 -4.83 -10.69
N HIS A 46 -1.84 -5.16 -10.83
CA HIS A 46 -1.21 -5.49 -12.10
C HIS A 46 -1.40 -6.97 -12.46
N ALA A 47 -1.26 -7.32 -13.74
CA ALA A 47 -1.41 -8.69 -14.25
C ALA A 47 -0.45 -9.71 -13.58
N SER A 48 0.69 -9.25 -13.06
CA SER A 48 1.68 -10.07 -12.35
C SER A 48 1.28 -10.46 -10.92
N GLY A 49 0.14 -9.96 -10.41
CA GLY A 49 -0.26 -10.12 -9.01
C GLY A 49 0.46 -9.17 -8.04
N VAL A 50 1.16 -8.18 -8.58
CA VAL A 50 1.70 -7.04 -7.83
C VAL A 50 0.63 -5.96 -7.71
N TRP A 51 0.50 -5.40 -6.51
CA TRP A 51 -0.35 -4.27 -6.21
C TRP A 51 0.51 -3.02 -6.07
N GLU A 52 0.07 -1.88 -6.58
CA GLU A 52 0.79 -0.61 -6.50
C GLU A 52 -0.13 0.56 -6.13
N LEU A 53 0.40 1.51 -5.37
CA LEU A 53 -0.25 2.79 -5.10
C LEU A 53 0.80 3.86 -4.83
N PHE A 54 0.64 5.03 -5.47
CA PHE A 54 1.39 6.23 -5.13
C PHE A 54 0.54 7.15 -4.26
N VAL A 55 1.03 7.50 -3.06
CA VAL A 55 0.38 8.44 -2.14
C VAL A 55 1.18 9.76 -2.13
N PRO A 56 0.64 10.85 -2.72
CA PRO A 56 1.31 12.14 -2.76
C PRO A 56 1.38 12.79 -1.37
N GLY A 57 2.44 13.55 -1.11
CA GLY A 57 2.65 14.27 0.15
C GLY A 57 3.07 13.40 1.35
N LEU A 58 3.10 12.07 1.17
CA LEU A 58 3.56 11.17 2.22
C LEU A 58 5.09 11.22 2.37
N GLY A 59 5.58 11.28 3.61
CA GLY A 59 7.00 11.39 3.96
C GLY A 59 7.55 10.18 4.72
N LEU A 60 8.80 10.29 5.17
CA LEU A 60 9.44 9.32 6.06
C LEU A 60 8.77 9.30 7.44
N GLY A 61 8.71 8.12 8.06
CA GLY A 61 8.20 7.96 9.42
C GLY A 61 6.69 7.73 9.54
N GLU A 62 5.95 7.76 8.43
CA GLU A 62 4.52 7.44 8.45
C GLU A 62 4.28 5.97 8.79
N LEU A 63 3.45 5.73 9.82
CA LEU A 63 3.06 4.40 10.20
C LEU A 63 2.01 3.88 9.21
N TYR A 64 2.30 2.73 8.61
CA TYR A 64 1.39 2.09 7.67
C TYR A 64 1.36 0.57 7.82
N LYS A 65 0.29 -0.02 7.29
CA LYS A 65 0.11 -1.45 7.02
C LYS A 65 -0.61 -1.64 5.70
N TYR A 66 -0.60 -2.85 5.19
CA TYR A 66 -1.49 -3.27 4.11
C TYR A 66 -2.77 -3.87 4.72
N GLU A 67 -3.93 -3.35 4.33
CA GLU A 67 -5.20 -4.03 4.50
C GLU A 67 -5.41 -4.94 3.29
N ILE A 68 -5.47 -6.24 3.54
CA ILE A 68 -5.62 -7.25 2.49
C ILE A 68 -6.98 -7.93 2.68
N ARG A 69 -7.76 -7.97 1.61
CA ARG A 69 -8.98 -8.77 1.51
C ARG A 69 -8.68 -10.03 0.71
N ASN A 70 -8.99 -11.20 1.24
CA ASN A 70 -8.87 -12.46 0.49
C ASN A 70 -10.07 -12.68 -0.46
N ALA A 71 -10.03 -13.74 -1.27
CA ALA A 71 -11.10 -14.08 -2.19
C ALA A 71 -12.46 -14.39 -1.49
N GLU A 72 -12.41 -14.90 -0.26
CA GLU A 72 -13.59 -15.19 0.57
C GLU A 72 -14.17 -13.94 1.26
N GLY A 73 -13.48 -12.80 1.12
CA GLY A 73 -13.91 -11.51 1.65
C GLY A 73 -13.40 -11.18 3.05
N ALA A 74 -12.65 -12.08 3.71
CA ALA A 74 -11.99 -11.83 4.98
C ALA A 74 -10.92 -10.75 4.83
N VAL A 75 -10.82 -9.87 5.84
CA VAL A 75 -9.91 -8.72 5.86
C VAL A 75 -8.88 -8.89 6.98
N PHE A 76 -7.62 -8.66 6.66
CA PHE A 76 -6.52 -8.70 7.63
C PHE A 76 -5.51 -7.58 7.38
N LEU A 77 -4.85 -7.17 8.46
CA LEU A 77 -3.77 -6.18 8.42
C LEU A 77 -2.43 -6.89 8.41
N LYS A 78 -1.56 -6.50 7.48
CA LYS A 78 -0.21 -7.03 7.35
C LYS A 78 0.80 -5.89 7.39
N THR A 79 1.76 -5.98 8.31
CA THR A 79 2.92 -5.10 8.31
C THR A 79 3.77 -5.40 7.09
N ASP A 80 4.33 -4.38 6.44
CA ASP A 80 5.23 -4.56 5.31
C ASP A 80 6.52 -5.26 5.79
N PRO A 81 6.85 -6.47 5.30
CA PRO A 81 8.10 -7.14 5.63
C PRO A 81 9.33 -6.38 5.11
N LEU A 82 9.14 -5.51 4.11
CA LEU A 82 10.17 -4.73 3.44
C LEU A 82 10.07 -3.23 3.79
N ALA A 83 9.34 -2.88 4.86
CA ALA A 83 9.44 -1.53 5.40
C ALA A 83 10.90 -1.27 5.81
N PHE A 84 11.57 -0.39 5.07
CA PHE A 84 12.86 0.12 5.49
C PHE A 84 12.64 0.99 6.74
N GLN A 85 13.43 0.72 7.79
CA GLN A 85 13.64 1.65 8.90
C GLN A 85 14.32 2.92 8.39
#